data_AF-A0A952IZM7-F1
#
_entry.id   AF-A0A952IZM7-F1
#
_cell.length_a   1.000
_cell.length_b   1.000
_cell.length_c   1.000
_cell.angle_alpha   90.00
_cell.angle_beta   90.00
_cell.angle_gamma   90.00
#
_symmetry.space_group_name_H-M   'P 1'
#
loop_
_entity.id
_entity.type
_entity.pdbx_description
1 polymer ?
#
loop_
_entity_poly.entity_id
_entity_poly.type
_entity_poly.pdbx_seq_one_letter_code
_entity_poly.pdbx_strand_id
1 'polypeptide(L)'
;MDLSSVRNRQSAKSGYREAVVSDQRWIHRNQLKRGMYVVELDVPWENTPFMFQGFFLDTQKQVEQVQAHCEYVLVKTEKIARKSLNSYKRMCGTTK
;
A
#
# COMPACT_ATOMS: atom_id res chain seq x y z
N MET A 1 -47.69 0.13 30.56
CA MET A 1 -46.87 1.04 29.75
C MET A 1 -45.66 0.25 29.29
N ASP A 2 -45.82 -0.50 28.19
CA ASP A 2 -44.76 -1.35 27.65
C ASP A 2 -44.04 -0.54 26.57
N LEU A 3 -42.81 -0.11 26.86
CA LEU A 3 -41.97 0.62 25.92
C LEU A 3 -41.38 -0.37 24.91
N SER A 4 -42.22 -0.63 23.92
CA SER A 4 -41.92 -1.16 22.61
C SER A 4 -40.51 -0.87 22.09
N SER A 5 -39.98 -1.91 21.41
CA SER A 5 -39.12 -1.82 20.23
C SER A 5 -37.61 -1.74 20.45
N VAL A 6 -37.01 -2.88 20.79
CA VAL A 6 -35.65 -3.21 20.35
C VAL A 6 -35.69 -3.37 18.82
N ARG A 7 -35.55 -2.26 18.09
CA ARG A 7 -35.31 -2.29 16.64
C ARG A 7 -33.82 -2.07 16.42
N ASN A 8 -33.03 -3.11 16.67
CA ASN A 8 -31.64 -3.12 16.23
C ASN A 8 -31.63 -3.20 14.69
N ARG A 9 -31.51 -2.04 14.04
CA ARG A 9 -31.27 -1.93 12.61
C ARG A 9 -29.96 -2.66 12.33
N GLN A 10 -30.05 -3.88 11.82
CA GLN A 10 -28.96 -4.54 11.13
C GLN A 10 -28.47 -3.57 10.04
N SER A 11 -27.38 -2.86 10.35
CA SER A 11 -26.68 -2.02 9.39
C SER A 11 -26.03 -2.98 8.41
N ALA A 12 -26.66 -3.14 7.24
CA ALA A 12 -26.07 -3.80 6.09
C ALA A 12 -24.82 -3.02 5.67
N LYS A 13 -23.69 -3.25 6.35
CA LYS A 13 -22.42 -2.64 5.99
C LYS A 13 -21.87 -3.37 4.77
N SER A 14 -22.25 -2.85 3.61
CA SER A 14 -21.51 -2.78 2.34
C SER A 14 -20.50 -3.92 2.10
N GLY A 15 -20.84 -4.85 1.20
CA GLY A 15 -20.07 -6.06 0.86
C GLY A 15 -18.73 -5.80 0.14
N TYR A 16 -17.80 -5.12 0.79
CA TYR A 16 -16.42 -4.91 0.36
C TYR A 16 -15.46 -5.29 1.48
N ARG A 17 -14.41 -6.04 1.15
CA ARG A 17 -13.24 -6.24 1.99
C ARG A 17 -12.16 -5.26 1.56
N GLU A 18 -11.65 -4.50 2.51
CA GLU A 18 -10.40 -3.77 2.36
C GLU A 18 -9.25 -4.75 2.60
N ALA A 19 -8.37 -4.89 1.62
CA ALA A 19 -7.14 -5.66 1.72
C ALA A 19 -5.97 -4.71 1.49
N VAL A 20 -4.99 -4.71 2.40
CA VAL A 20 -3.73 -4.01 2.18
C VAL A 20 -2.90 -4.87 1.22
N VAL A 21 -2.51 -4.29 0.09
CA VAL A 21 -1.66 -4.89 -0.92
C VAL A 21 -0.36 -4.10 -0.94
N SER A 22 0.73 -4.75 -0.56
CA SER A 22 2.07 -4.19 -0.68
C SER A 22 2.63 -4.50 -2.08
N ASP A 23 3.18 -3.49 -2.75
CA ASP A 23 3.80 -3.56 -4.07
C ASP A 23 5.24 -3.01 -3.99
N GLN A 24 6.15 -3.56 -4.78
CA GLN A 24 7.53 -3.09 -4.90
C GLN A 24 7.87 -2.87 -6.36
N ARG A 25 8.47 -1.72 -6.67
CA ARG A 25 8.82 -1.37 -8.04
C ARG A 25 10.04 -0.47 -8.10
N TRP A 26 10.84 -0.66 -9.13
CA TRP A 26 11.92 0.26 -9.47
C TRP A 26 11.34 1.53 -10.07
N ILE A 27 11.74 2.68 -9.54
CA ILE A 27 11.37 3.98 -10.06
C ILE A 27 12.62 4.80 -10.35
N HIS A 28 12.53 5.66 -11.35
CA HIS A 28 13.59 6.63 -11.65
C HIS A 28 13.68 7.67 -10.53
N ARG A 29 14.87 8.18 -10.26
CA ARG A 29 15.14 9.15 -9.18
C ARG A 29 14.22 10.37 -9.21
N ASN A 30 13.88 10.86 -10.41
CA ASN A 30 12.99 12.03 -10.58
C ASN A 30 11.53 11.76 -10.18
N GLN A 31 11.15 10.50 -9.97
CA GLN A 31 9.82 10.11 -9.51
C GLN A 31 9.74 9.89 -7.99
N LEU A 32 10.88 9.96 -7.29
CA LEU A 32 10.92 9.87 -5.83
C LEU A 32 10.14 11.01 -5.20
N LYS A 33 9.37 10.67 -4.17
CA LYS A 33 8.60 11.62 -3.38
C LYS A 33 8.78 11.31 -1.90
N ARG A 34 8.58 12.34 -1.08
CA ARG A 34 8.51 12.18 0.38
C ARG A 34 7.42 11.18 0.76
N GLY A 35 7.67 10.40 1.80
CA GLY A 35 6.78 9.34 2.29
C GLY A 35 6.89 8.02 1.51
N MET A 36 7.77 7.91 0.52
CA MET A 36 8.10 6.62 -0.10
C MET A 36 9.08 5.84 0.79
N TYR A 37 8.91 4.51 0.83
CA TYR A 37 9.83 3.61 1.48
C TYR A 37 10.85 3.10 0.46
N VAL A 38 12.12 3.46 0.64
CA VAL A 38 13.24 2.95 -0.16
C VAL A 38 13.63 1.60 0.40
N VAL A 39 13.61 0.57 -0.44
CA VAL A 39 14.03 -0.80 -0.10
C VAL A 39 15.49 -1.00 -0.44
N GLU A 40 15.86 -0.61 -1.67
CA GLU A 40 17.17 -0.86 -2.26
C GLU A 40 17.53 0.25 -3.26
N LEU A 41 18.83 0.52 -3.39
CA LEU A 41 19.41 1.47 -4.33
C LEU A 41 20.11 0.68 -5.45
N ASP A 42 20.24 1.28 -6.62
CA ASP A 42 21.03 0.71 -7.73
C ASP A 42 22.55 0.68 -7.42
N VAL A 43 23.01 1.52 -6.51
CA VAL A 43 24.38 1.58 -6.01
C VAL A 43 24.54 0.84 -4.68
N PRO A 44 25.73 0.26 -4.40
CA PRO A 44 26.01 -0.33 -3.10
C PRO A 44 25.83 0.69 -1.98
N TRP A 45 25.18 0.29 -0.89
CA TRP A 45 24.92 1.13 0.28
C TRP A 45 26.20 1.71 0.90
N GLU A 46 27.32 0.98 0.82
CA GLU A 46 28.65 1.41 1.27
C GLU A 46 29.15 2.70 0.59
N ASN A 47 28.68 2.96 -0.63
CA ASN A 47 29.04 4.16 -1.41
C ASN A 47 28.09 5.34 -1.14
N THR A 48 27.14 5.19 -0.23
CA THR A 48 26.11 6.20 0.07
C THR A 48 26.24 6.69 1.51
N PRO A 49 25.79 7.92 1.81
CA PRO A 49 25.77 8.43 3.17
C PRO A 49 24.67 7.80 4.07
N PHE A 50 24.05 6.70 3.64
CA PHE A 50 22.97 6.03 4.37
C PHE A 50 23.53 4.91 5.24
N MET A 51 23.19 4.92 6.54
CA MET A 51 23.72 3.95 7.50
C MET A 51 23.04 2.57 7.47
N PHE A 52 21.84 2.45 6.91
CA PHE A 52 21.06 1.21 6.93
C PHE A 52 20.25 1.03 5.65
N GLN A 53 20.03 -0.24 5.29
CA GLN A 53 19.11 -0.63 4.22
C GLN A 53 17.67 -0.39 4.65
N GLY A 54 16.83 0.08 3.75
CA GLY A 54 15.41 0.21 4.03
C GLY A 54 15.06 1.45 4.87
N PHE A 55 14.64 2.56 4.27
CA PHE A 55 14.28 3.78 5.02
C PHE A 55 13.14 4.58 4.37
N PHE A 56 12.45 5.39 5.18
CA PHE A 56 11.44 6.33 4.71
C PHE A 56 12.07 7.67 4.31
N LEU A 57 11.60 8.22 3.20
CA LEU A 57 11.95 9.57 2.76
C LEU A 57 11.09 10.60 3.49
N ASP A 58 11.41 10.90 4.74
CA ASP A 58 10.62 11.83 5.56
C ASP A 58 10.85 13.30 5.15
N THR A 59 12.08 13.61 4.77
CA THR A 59 12.52 14.97 4.45
C THR A 59 12.86 15.15 2.97
N GLN A 60 12.69 16.38 2.47
CA GLN A 60 13.04 16.69 1.08
C GLN A 60 14.55 16.53 0.82
N LYS A 61 15.38 16.86 1.82
CA LYS A 61 16.83 16.70 1.76
C LYS A 61 17.23 15.23 1.53
N GLN A 62 16.57 14.28 2.17
CA GLN A 62 16.82 12.85 1.93
C GLN A 62 16.47 12.45 0.50
N VAL A 63 15.37 12.96 -0.05
CA VAL A 63 15.01 12.71 -1.46
C VAL A 63 16.10 13.20 -2.39
N GLU A 64 16.58 14.43 -2.18
CA GLU A 64 17.66 15.03 -2.97
C GLU A 64 18.97 14.25 -2.85
N GLN A 65 19.31 13.76 -1.65
CA GLN A 65 20.50 12.91 -1.45
C GLN A 65 20.38 11.60 -2.23
N VAL A 66 19.24 10.92 -2.17
CA VAL A 66 19.02 9.69 -2.96
C VAL A 66 19.12 9.98 -4.46
N GLN A 67 18.54 11.10 -4.91
CA GLN A 67 18.63 11.52 -6.31
C GLN A 67 20.06 11.87 -6.76
N ALA A 68 20.91 12.34 -5.86
CA ALA A 68 22.29 12.66 -6.17
C ALA A 68 23.18 11.40 -6.34
N HIS A 69 22.83 10.31 -5.65
CA HIS A 69 23.67 9.10 -5.60
C HIS A 69 23.18 7.96 -6.51
N CYS A 70 21.90 7.96 -6.90
CA CYS A 70 21.24 6.83 -7.55
C CYS A 70 20.43 7.28 -8.78
N GLU A 71 20.37 6.46 -9.83
CA GLU A 71 19.51 6.71 -11.00
C GLU A 71 18.14 6.02 -10.81
N TYR A 72 18.16 4.79 -10.30
CA TYR A 72 16.97 3.99 -10.02
C TYR A 72 16.94 3.52 -8.56
N VAL A 73 15.73 3.47 -8.01
CA VAL A 73 15.51 3.10 -6.61
C VAL A 73 14.32 2.16 -6.50
N LEU A 74 14.48 1.08 -5.74
CA LEU A 74 13.40 0.16 -5.42
C LEU A 74 12.57 0.75 -4.29
N VAL A 75 11.32 1.10 -4.58
CA VAL A 75 10.40 1.61 -3.57
C VAL A 75 9.31 0.60 -3.25
N LYS A 76 8.89 0.56 -1.98
CA LYS A 76 7.72 -0.18 -1.52
C LYS A 76 6.54 0.78 -1.32
N THR A 77 5.37 0.41 -1.83
CA THR A 77 4.13 1.18 -1.66
C THR A 77 3.04 0.25 -1.15
N GLU A 78 2.27 0.72 -0.18
CA GLU A 78 1.10 0.00 0.33
C GLU A 78 -0.17 0.65 -0.22
N LYS A 79 -1.05 -0.17 -0.81
CA LYS A 79 -2.32 0.27 -1.38
C LYS A 79 -3.45 -0.49 -0.72
N ILE A 80 -4.53 0.22 -0.39
CA ILE A 80 -5.75 -0.41 0.11
C ILE A 80 -6.61 -0.79 -1.10
N ALA A 81 -6.69 -2.08 -1.40
CA ALA A 81 -7.56 -2.62 -2.42
C ALA A 81 -8.93 -2.93 -1.82
N ARG A 82 -10.00 -2.34 -2.37
CA ARG A 82 -11.38 -2.69 -2.02
C ARG A 82 -11.84 -3.84 -2.93
N LYS A 83 -11.84 -5.06 -2.41
CA LYS A 83 -12.40 -6.23 -3.11
C LYS A 83 -13.88 -6.37 -2.76
N SER A 84 -14.76 -6.39 -3.77
CA SER A 84 -16.14 -6.77 -3.53
C SER A 84 -16.20 -8.20 -3.01
N LEU A 85 -16.94 -8.42 -1.93
CA LEU A 85 -17.18 -9.73 -1.35
C LEU A 85 -18.08 -10.60 -2.24
N ASN A 86 -18.69 -10.05 -3.30
CA ASN A 86 -19.72 -10.71 -4.10
C ASN A 86 -19.23 -11.43 -5.38
N SER A 87 -17.94 -11.72 -5.52
CA SER A 87 -17.41 -12.35 -6.74
C SER A 87 -17.72 -13.84 -6.90
N TYR A 88 -18.12 -14.55 -5.84
CA TYR A 88 -18.41 -15.99 -5.91
C TYR A 88 -19.88 -16.34 -6.21
N LYS A 89 -20.75 -15.36 -6.43
CA LYS A 89 -22.17 -15.59 -6.80
C LYS A 89 -22.43 -15.36 -8.29
N ARG A 90 -21.51 -15.81 -9.13
CA ARG A 90 -21.72 -15.93 -10.58
C ARG A 90 -21.37 -17.35 -11.03
N MET A 91 -22.40 -18.20 -10.99
CA MET A 91 -22.61 -19.40 -11.81
C MET A 91 -21.75 -20.65 -11.53
N CYS A 92 -22.27 -21.52 -10.66
CA CYS A 92 -22.71 -22.87 -11.03
C CYS A 92 -24.01 -23.10 -10.25
N GLY A 93 -25.18 -23.23 -10.87
CA GLY A 93 -25.47 -24.26 -11.85
C GLY A 93 -26.03 -25.45 -11.08
N THR A 94 -27.32 -25.35 -10.75
CA THR A 94 -28.25 -26.43 -10.43
C THR A 94 -27.81 -27.78 -11.00
N THR A 95 -27.92 -28.87 -10.22
CA THR A 95 -28.75 -30.06 -10.54
C THR A 95 -28.22 -31.35 -9.95
N LYS A 96 -29.13 -32.01 -9.20
CA LYS A 96 -29.28 -33.44 -8.80
C LYS A 96 -28.22 -34.10 -7.93
#